data_AF-A0A3A1QKE9-F1
#
_entry.id   AF-A0A3A1QKE9-F1
#
_cell.length_a   1.000
_cell.length_b   1.000
_cell.length_c   1.000
_cell.angle_alpha   90.00
_cell.angle_beta   90.00
_cell.angle_gamma   90.00
#
_symmetry.space_group_name_H-M   'P 1'
#
loop_
_entity.id
_entity.type
_entity.pdbx_description
1 polymer ?
#
loop_
_entity_poly.entity_id
_entity_poly.type
_entity_poly.pdbx_seq_one_letter_code
_entity_poly.pdbx_strand_id
1 'polypeptide(L)'
;APNEGELPQYYIEGHHEPIIAPEEWEKVQSIIQKRSEAFKQLNYQKYSKDQHKNSSFTENLYCGECGNVLGYERSLERRGSNGTKEINRWVCRLAEKYYAVNGCSSQRFHQDYLERHFINLLKGFEQDE
;
A
#
# COMPACT_ATOMS: atom_id res chain seq x y z
N ALA A 1 -23.89 4.98 -25.56
CA ALA A 1 -22.75 4.42 -24.82
C ALA A 1 -21.62 5.45 -24.84
N PRO A 2 -20.84 5.62 -23.75
CA PRO A 2 -19.60 6.41 -23.79
C PRO A 2 -18.58 5.77 -24.74
N ASN A 3 -17.73 6.58 -25.37
CA ASN A 3 -16.63 6.11 -26.22
C ASN A 3 -15.42 5.81 -25.31
N GLU A 4 -15.07 4.54 -25.15
CA GLU A 4 -13.95 4.06 -24.34
C GLU A 4 -12.65 3.93 -25.16
N GLY A 5 -12.66 4.39 -26.42
CA GLY A 5 -11.51 4.38 -27.32
C GLY A 5 -11.79 3.75 -28.68
N GLU A 6 -13.04 3.36 -28.96
CA GLU A 6 -13.46 2.78 -30.23
C GLU A 6 -13.41 3.79 -31.39
N LEU A 7 -13.53 5.09 -31.10
CA LEU A 7 -13.44 6.17 -32.08
C LEU A 7 -12.46 7.27 -31.67
N PRO A 8 -11.86 8.02 -32.62
CA PRO A 8 -11.01 9.17 -32.31
C PRO A 8 -11.74 10.20 -31.45
N GLN A 9 -11.06 10.69 -30.41
CA GLN A 9 -11.55 11.74 -29.52
C GLN A 9 -10.84 13.06 -29.84
N TYR A 10 -11.61 14.16 -29.90
CA TYR A 10 -11.10 15.49 -30.21
C TYR A 10 -11.46 16.46 -29.08
N TYR A 11 -10.49 17.28 -28.67
CA TYR A 11 -10.73 18.39 -27.77
C TYR A 11 -11.04 19.64 -28.60
N ILE A 12 -12.20 20.26 -28.38
CA ILE A 12 -12.66 21.44 -29.12
C ILE A 12 -12.73 22.61 -28.15
N GLU A 13 -11.98 23.68 -28.45
CA GLU A 13 -11.97 24.92 -27.67
C GLU A 13 -13.14 25.84 -28.06
N GLY A 14 -13.69 26.58 -27.10
CA GLY A 14 -14.71 27.61 -27.36
C GLY A 14 -16.09 27.09 -27.78
N HIS A 15 -16.40 25.81 -27.57
CA HIS A 15 -17.71 25.23 -27.91
C HIS A 15 -18.86 25.78 -27.03
N HIS A 16 -18.55 26.25 -25.82
CA HIS A 16 -19.51 26.88 -24.92
C HIS A 16 -18.85 28.04 -24.17
N GLU A 17 -19.68 28.95 -23.66
CA GLU A 17 -19.21 29.99 -22.75
C GLU A 17 -18.55 29.35 -21.52
N PRO A 18 -17.34 29.77 -21.15
CA PRO A 18 -16.62 29.15 -20.06
C PRO A 18 -17.30 29.47 -18.72
N ILE A 19 -17.43 28.46 -17.85
CA ILE A 19 -18.00 28.61 -16.50
C ILE A 19 -17.09 29.48 -15.61
N ILE A 20 -15.78 29.39 -15.83
CA ILE A 20 -14.73 30.13 -15.12
C ILE A 20 -13.84 30.78 -16.17
N ALA A 21 -13.36 32.00 -15.93
CA ALA A 21 -12.46 32.67 -16.85
C ALA A 21 -11.20 31.80 -17.11
N PRO A 22 -10.74 31.64 -18.37
CA PRO A 22 -9.57 30.84 -18.68
C PRO A 22 -8.33 31.22 -17.87
N GLU A 23 -8.13 32.52 -17.60
CA GLU A 23 -7.02 33.01 -16.78
C GLU A 23 -7.07 32.47 -15.34
N GLU A 24 -8.27 32.38 -14.74
CA GLU A 24 -8.44 31.85 -13.38
C GLU A 24 -8.21 30.34 -13.35
N TRP A 25 -8.67 29.62 -14.37
CA TRP A 25 -8.37 28.19 -14.54
C TRP A 25 -6.86 27.93 -14.58
N GLU A 26 -6.12 28.67 -15.42
CA GLU A 26 -4.67 28.55 -15.55
C GLU A 26 -3.94 28.85 -14.23
N LYS A 27 -4.41 29.86 -13.47
CA LYS A 27 -3.87 30.15 -12.13
C LYS A 27 -4.03 28.95 -11.19
N VAL A 28 -5.20 28.31 -11.18
CA VAL A 28 -5.43 27.11 -10.36
C VAL A 28 -4.55 25.95 -10.78
N GLN A 29 -4.41 25.69 -12.09
CA GLN A 29 -3.51 24.65 -12.60
C GLN A 29 -2.07 24.89 -12.16
N SER A 30 -1.59 26.14 -12.21
CA SER A 30 -0.25 26.50 -11.75
C SER A 30 -0.05 26.22 -10.25
N ILE A 31 -1.07 26.41 -9.41
CA ILE A 31 -1.00 26.13 -7.97
C ILE A 31 -0.95 24.61 -7.74
N ILE A 32 -1.77 23.84 -8.46
CA ILE A 32 -1.77 22.37 -8.39
C ILE A 32 -0.38 21.84 -8.78
N GLN A 33 0.19 22.35 -9.87
CA GLN A 33 1.53 21.98 -10.32
C GLN A 33 2.59 22.32 -9.26
N LYS A 34 2.61 23.55 -8.74
CA LYS A 34 3.56 23.97 -7.69
C LYS A 34 3.46 23.10 -6.44
N ARG A 35 2.25 22.74 -6.00
CA ARG A 35 2.04 21.82 -4.85
C ARG A 35 2.61 20.43 -5.14
N SER A 36 2.38 19.91 -6.35
CA SER A 36 2.92 18.62 -6.79
C SER A 36 4.45 18.61 -6.83
N GLU A 37 5.06 19.66 -7.38
CA GLU A 37 6.50 19.82 -7.45
C GLU A 37 7.13 19.97 -6.06
N ALA A 38 6.56 20.82 -5.20
CA ALA A 38 7.01 20.98 -3.82
C ALA A 38 6.95 19.66 -3.05
N PHE A 39 5.89 18.86 -3.23
CA PHE A 39 5.79 17.53 -2.62
C PHE A 39 6.89 16.58 -3.12
N LYS A 40 7.17 16.56 -4.42
CA LYS A 40 8.26 15.77 -5.02
C LYS A 40 9.63 16.22 -4.51
N GLN A 41 9.85 17.51 -4.30
CA GLN A 41 11.14 18.04 -3.84
C GLN A 41 11.37 17.85 -2.34
N LEU A 42 10.33 17.95 -1.51
CA LEU A 42 10.47 17.92 -0.04
C LEU A 42 10.37 16.52 0.57
N ASN A 43 9.66 15.58 -0.06
CA ASN A 43 9.30 14.30 0.56
C ASN A 43 9.54 13.07 -0.34
N TYR A 44 10.18 13.21 -1.49
CA TYR A 44 10.52 12.05 -2.32
C TYR A 44 11.80 11.36 -1.84
N GLN A 45 11.85 10.98 -0.56
CA GLN A 45 12.65 9.82 -0.21
C GLN A 45 11.86 8.61 -0.69
N LYS A 46 12.19 8.14 -1.91
CA LYS A 46 11.68 6.87 -2.41
C LYS A 46 11.98 5.84 -1.32
N TYR A 47 10.95 5.22 -0.76
CA TYR A 47 11.13 4.13 0.20
C TYR A 47 12.21 3.20 -0.34
N SER A 48 13.20 2.87 0.48
CA SER A 48 14.23 1.92 0.09
C SER A 48 13.56 0.67 -0.46
N LYS A 49 14.15 0.04 -1.48
CA LYS A 49 13.62 -1.20 -2.01
C LYS A 49 13.46 -2.19 -0.86
N ASP A 50 12.29 -2.81 -0.76
CA ASP A 50 12.06 -3.84 0.23
C ASP A 50 12.97 -5.05 -0.08
N GLN A 51 13.80 -5.40 0.90
CA GLN A 51 14.73 -6.51 0.87
C GLN A 51 14.43 -7.55 1.96
N HIS A 52 13.46 -7.29 2.83
CA HIS A 52 13.21 -8.08 4.03
C HIS A 52 11.96 -8.94 3.93
N LYS A 53 11.10 -8.74 2.91
CA LYS A 53 9.97 -9.63 2.66
C LYS A 53 10.44 -11.06 2.44
N ASN A 54 9.93 -11.99 3.24
CA ASN A 54 10.08 -13.41 2.99
C ASN A 54 9.12 -13.84 1.87
N SER A 55 9.65 -14.10 0.68
CA SER A 55 8.85 -14.48 -0.48
C SER A 55 8.13 -15.81 -0.28
N SER A 56 8.68 -16.74 0.51
CA SER A 56 8.11 -18.07 0.77
C SER A 56 6.76 -18.04 1.48
N PHE A 57 6.41 -16.94 2.16
CA PHE A 57 5.09 -16.77 2.79
C PHE A 57 4.03 -16.18 1.86
N THR A 58 4.43 -15.65 0.70
CA THR A 58 3.48 -15.09 -0.27
C THR A 58 2.56 -16.19 -0.74
N GLU A 59 1.24 -15.97 -0.66
CA GLU A 59 0.19 -16.92 -1.08
C GLU A 59 0.14 -18.25 -0.30
N ASN A 60 0.98 -18.41 0.73
CA ASN A 60 1.03 -19.62 1.56
C ASN A 60 0.41 -19.43 2.96
N LEU A 61 0.22 -18.18 3.40
CA LEU A 61 -0.38 -17.89 4.69
C LEU A 61 -1.86 -17.53 4.54
N TYR A 62 -2.72 -18.24 5.25
CA TYR A 62 -4.17 -18.05 5.24
C TYR A 62 -4.67 -17.59 6.61
N CYS A 63 -5.66 -16.69 6.61
CA CYS A 63 -6.31 -16.21 7.81
C CYS A 63 -7.19 -17.32 8.39
N GLY A 64 -6.95 -17.70 9.65
CA GLY A 64 -7.74 -18.72 10.33
C GLY A 64 -9.19 -18.34 10.62
N GLU A 65 -9.54 -17.05 10.54
CA GLU A 65 -10.92 -16.59 10.78
C GLU A 65 -11.75 -16.51 9.49
N CYS A 66 -11.23 -15.82 8.47
CA CYS A 66 -12.00 -15.55 7.23
C CYS A 66 -11.51 -16.34 6.02
N GLY A 67 -10.47 -17.16 6.15
CA GLY A 67 -9.92 -17.99 5.07
C GLY A 67 -9.15 -17.23 3.99
N ASN A 68 -9.13 -15.89 4.00
CA ASN A 68 -8.40 -15.10 3.02
C ASN A 68 -6.89 -15.20 3.20
N VAL A 69 -6.15 -15.07 2.11
CA VAL A 69 -4.68 -15.00 2.11
C VAL A 69 -4.21 -13.77 2.91
N LEU A 70 -3.17 -13.94 3.72
CA LEU A 70 -2.53 -12.83 4.44
C LEU A 70 -1.69 -11.98 3.46
N GLY A 71 -1.84 -10.67 3.57
CA GLY A 71 -1.02 -9.70 2.85
C GLY A 71 0.22 -9.32 3.63
N TYR A 72 1.32 -9.08 2.91
CA TYR A 72 2.52 -8.50 3.50
C TYR A 72 2.33 -6.98 3.69
N GLU A 73 2.73 -6.49 4.87
CA GLU A 73 2.73 -5.09 5.27
C GLU A 73 4.13 -4.69 5.73
N ARG A 74 4.67 -3.63 5.13
CA ARG A 74 5.93 -2.99 5.52
C ARG A 74 5.61 -1.62 6.10
N SER A 75 6.10 -1.34 7.30
CA SER A 75 5.97 -0.03 7.95
C SER A 75 7.31 0.49 8.46
N LEU A 76 7.53 1.80 8.34
CA LEU A 76 8.68 2.49 8.92
C LEU A 76 8.21 3.31 10.13
N GLU A 77 8.61 2.88 11.33
CA GLU A 77 8.31 3.57 12.58
C GLU A 77 9.47 4.49 12.99
N ARG A 78 9.21 5.78 13.16
CA ARG A 78 10.20 6.71 13.72
C ARG A 78 10.34 6.47 15.22
N ARG A 79 11.55 6.14 15.69
CA ARG A 79 11.88 5.88 17.09
C ARG A 79 12.71 7.02 17.67
N GLY A 80 12.18 8.25 17.57
CA GLY A 80 12.83 9.45 18.13
C GLY A 80 14.29 9.61 17.70
N SER A 81 15.19 9.80 18.67
CA SER A 81 16.65 9.92 18.46
C SER A 81 17.31 8.64 17.91
N ASN A 82 16.66 7.49 18.01
CA ASN A 82 17.23 6.18 17.67
C ASN A 82 16.99 5.81 16.18
N GLY A 83 16.58 6.78 15.36
CA GLY A 83 16.38 6.60 13.93
C GLY A 83 15.01 6.00 13.57
N THR A 84 14.96 5.35 12.40
CA THR A 84 13.74 4.74 11.86
C THR A 84 13.87 3.22 11.92
N LYS A 85 12.87 2.53 12.47
CA LYS A 85 12.80 1.08 12.52
C LYS A 85 11.84 0.56 11.47
N GLU A 86 12.33 -0.37 10.65
CA GLU A 86 11.49 -1.12 9.72
C GLU A 86 10.80 -2.27 10.45
N ILE A 87 9.51 -2.45 10.17
CA ILE A 87 8.70 -3.53 10.73
C ILE A 87 7.94 -4.21 9.60
N ASN A 88 8.06 -5.53 9.58
CA ASN A 88 7.53 -6.44 8.56
C ASN A 88 6.46 -7.32 9.20
N ARG A 89 5.25 -7.27 8.65
CA ARG A 89 4.08 -7.99 9.17
C ARG A 89 3.32 -8.72 8.07
N TRP A 90 2.59 -9.75 8.47
CA TRP A 90 1.62 -10.48 7.67
C TRP A 90 0.23 -10.28 8.29
N VAL A 91 -0.69 -9.71 7.51
CA VAL A 91 -1.96 -9.16 8.00
C VAL A 91 -3.12 -9.60 7.12
N CYS A 92 -4.27 -9.86 7.72
CA CYS A 92 -5.49 -10.07 6.95
C CYS A 92 -5.98 -8.72 6.40
N ARG A 93 -6.19 -8.62 5.08
CA ARG A 93 -6.66 -7.37 4.44
C ARG A 93 -8.05 -6.94 4.90
N LEU A 94 -8.91 -7.88 5.28
CA LEU A 94 -10.22 -7.55 5.88
C LEU A 94 -10.09 -7.02 7.31
N ALA A 95 -9.08 -7.47 8.06
CA ALA A 95 -8.77 -6.93 9.38
C ALA A 95 -8.07 -5.57 9.32
N GLU A 96 -7.39 -5.27 8.21
CA GLU A 96 -6.77 -3.96 7.95
C GLU A 96 -7.82 -2.87 7.67
N LYS A 97 -8.95 -3.22 7.06
CA LYS A 97 -10.02 -2.29 6.69
C LYS A 97 -11.00 -2.07 7.84
N TYR A 98 -10.73 -1.05 8.67
CA TYR A 98 -11.60 -0.69 9.80
C TYR A 98 -13.05 -0.34 9.42
N TYR A 99 -13.30 0.03 8.16
CA TYR A 99 -14.61 0.41 7.61
C TYR A 99 -15.32 -0.74 6.87
N ALA A 100 -14.73 -1.95 6.84
CA ALA A 100 -15.36 -3.08 6.19
C ALA A 100 -16.58 -3.55 6.99
N VAL A 101 -17.75 -3.57 6.35
CA VAL A 101 -19.01 -4.06 6.96
C VAL A 101 -18.89 -5.52 7.41
N ASN A 102 -18.16 -6.35 6.63
CA ASN A 102 -17.77 -7.71 6.99
C ASN A 102 -16.26 -7.76 7.28
N GLY A 103 -15.84 -7.09 8.35
CA GLY A 103 -14.46 -7.08 8.82
C GLY A 103 -13.99 -8.44 9.32
N CYS A 104 -12.69 -8.55 9.61
CA CYS A 104 -12.07 -9.71 10.25
C CYS A 104 -11.35 -9.26 11.53
N SER A 105 -11.42 -10.04 12.61
CA SER A 105 -10.77 -9.75 13.89
C SER A 105 -9.33 -10.28 13.99
N SER A 106 -8.84 -10.91 12.92
CA SER A 106 -7.51 -11.51 12.86
C SER A 106 -6.42 -10.54 13.28
N GLN A 107 -5.52 -11.04 14.11
CA GLN A 107 -4.34 -10.29 14.56
C GLN A 107 -3.34 -10.07 13.41
N ARG A 108 -2.40 -9.14 13.65
CA ARG A 108 -1.24 -8.89 12.80
C ARG A 108 -0.07 -9.71 13.32
N PHE A 109 0.61 -10.44 12.45
CA PHE A 109 1.74 -11.27 12.83
C PHE A 109 3.04 -10.63 12.34
N HIS A 110 4.04 -10.52 13.20
CA HIS A 110 5.37 -10.11 12.75
C HIS A 110 6.02 -11.23 11.93
N GLN A 111 6.75 -10.87 10.87
CA GLN A 111 7.39 -11.87 10.00
C GLN A 111 8.45 -12.69 10.75
N ASP A 112 9.27 -12.04 11.57
CA ASP A 112 10.30 -12.69 12.39
C ASP A 112 9.71 -13.69 13.39
N TYR A 113 8.53 -13.39 13.93
CA TYR A 113 7.76 -14.30 14.77
C TYR A 113 7.39 -15.56 13.98
N LEU A 114 6.78 -15.41 12.80
CA LEU A 114 6.38 -16.54 11.96
C LEU A 114 7.57 -17.41 11.55
N GLU A 115 8.66 -16.79 11.10
CA GLU A 115 9.90 -17.47 10.72
C GLU A 115 10.49 -18.30 11.87
N ARG A 116 10.60 -17.68 13.05
CA ARG A 116 11.16 -18.37 14.22
C ARG A 116 10.31 -19.56 14.64
N HIS A 117 8.98 -19.40 14.68
CA HIS A 117 8.09 -20.48 15.06
C HIS A 117 8.07 -21.61 14.01
N PHE A 118 8.17 -21.27 12.73
CA PHE A 118 8.29 -22.26 11.66
C PHE A 118 9.58 -23.07 11.77
N ILE A 119 10.73 -22.42 11.99
CA ILE A 119 12.02 -23.12 12.19
C ILE A 119 11.97 -24.01 13.43
N ASN A 120 11.39 -23.54 14.53
CA ASN A 120 11.27 -24.34 15.75
C ASN A 120 10.37 -25.57 15.54
N LEU A 121 9.30 -25.44 14.77
CA LEU A 121 8.43 -26.55 14.41
C LEU A 121 9.20 -27.62 13.62
N LEU A 122 9.96 -27.21 12.59
CA LEU A 122 10.77 -28.14 11.79
C LEU A 122 11.82 -28.88 12.62
N LYS A 123 12.51 -28.16 13.51
CA LYS A 123 13.49 -28.77 14.43
C LYS A 123 12.84 -29.76 15.40
N GLY A 124 11.59 -29.54 15.79
CA GLY A 124 10.84 -30.49 16.60
C GLY A 124 10.65 -31.80 15.86
N PHE A 125 10.27 -31.75 14.57
CA PHE A 125 10.12 -32.95 13.75
C PHE A 125 11.45 -33.71 13.56
N GLU A 126 12.57 -33.01 13.41
CA GLU A 126 13.90 -33.65 13.30
C GLU A 126 14.36 -34.35 14.58
N GLN A 127 13.83 -33.99 15.75
CA GLN A 127 14.20 -34.58 17.04
C GLN A 127 13.34 -35.78 17.44
N ASP A 128 12.16 -35.90 16.83
CA ASP A 128 11.21 -36.99 17.06
C ASP A 128 11.43 -38.19 16.09
N GLU A 129 12.35 -38.06 15.12
CA GLU A 129 12.89 -39.16 14.28
C GLU A 129 14.14 -39.81 14.91
#